data_AF-A0A954C750-F1
#
_entry.id   AF-A0A954C750-F1
#
_cell.length_a   1.000
_cell.length_b   1.000
_cell.length_c   1.000
_cell.angle_alpha   90.00
_cell.angle_beta   90.00
_cell.angle_gamma   90.00
#
_symmetry.space_group_name_H-M   'P 1'
#
loop_
_entity.id
_entity.type
_entity.pdbx_description
1 polymer ?
#
loop_
_entity_poly.entity_id
_entity_poly.type
_entity_poly.pdbx_seq_one_letter_code
_entity_poly.pdbx_strand_id
1 'polypeptide(L)'
;MSGRLAVSLNNDGTVTLRCDADPFFRHADAIRQLLTGSTAAKLDPDLREFWDRVNAVEAPLPGLSARAREALYGGYYLTCVRGFETFGREDLDRTLASLASNRITSGILASLARRTWLERAARGRYRLSAQARERIEAALSGGEQADPLPDLSRLGAYLRQVPTGRKWRTVLVLIHFLREHCGVEEVDQHLIGSCFQRLRGVAKPGGLSSLLSQGLCKQRGLLERGSRRGRYRLAQAGLELLREDSVVAKADSALRTQISRMARTG
;
A
#
# COMPACT_ATOMS: atom_id res chain seq x y z
N MET A 1 6.38 31.14 49.79
CA MET A 1 5.86 32.02 48.73
C MET A 1 4.55 31.43 48.23
N SER A 2 3.42 32.14 48.37
CA SER A 2 2.12 31.74 47.83
C SER A 2 1.93 32.37 46.45
N GLY A 3 1.83 31.53 45.41
CA GLY A 3 1.50 31.99 44.06
C GLY A 3 0.00 32.23 43.92
N ARG A 4 -0.39 33.28 43.20
CA ARG A 4 -1.78 33.50 42.80
C ARG A 4 -2.00 32.85 41.43
N LEU A 5 -3.12 32.13 41.30
CA LEU A 5 -3.60 31.58 40.04
C LEU A 5 -4.95 32.23 39.73
N ALA A 6 -5.01 32.97 38.63
CA ALA A 6 -6.24 33.52 38.08
C ALA A 6 -6.69 32.67 36.89
N VAL A 7 -7.93 32.21 36.94
CA VAL A 7 -8.58 31.43 35.87
C VAL A 7 -9.68 32.28 35.25
N SER A 8 -9.65 32.44 33.93
CA SER A 8 -10.67 33.16 33.19
C SER A 8 -11.25 32.27 32.09
N LEU A 9 -12.57 32.14 32.09
CA LEU A 9 -13.34 31.49 31.03
C LEU A 9 -13.78 32.57 30.03
N ASN A 10 -13.34 32.44 28.79
CA ASN A 10 -13.67 33.38 27.73
C ASN A 10 -14.94 32.95 26.99
N ASN A 11 -15.64 33.92 26.40
CA ASN A 11 -16.91 33.69 25.68
C ASN A 11 -16.76 32.84 24.40
N ASP A 12 -15.54 32.70 23.89
CA ASP A 12 -15.20 31.84 22.74
C ASP A 12 -14.90 30.38 23.14
N GLY A 13 -15.13 30.03 24.42
CA GLY A 13 -14.89 28.68 24.95
C GLY A 13 -13.42 28.42 25.31
N THR A 14 -12.54 29.42 25.22
CA THR A 14 -11.14 29.29 25.65
C THR A 14 -10.98 29.53 27.15
N VAL A 15 -10.01 28.87 27.77
CA VAL A 15 -9.64 29.06 29.19
C VAL A 15 -8.27 29.72 29.24
N THR A 16 -8.18 30.85 29.93
CA THR A 16 -6.92 31.57 30.16
C THR A 16 -6.50 31.39 31.61
N LEU A 17 -5.24 31.00 31.81
CA LEU A 17 -4.62 30.87 33.14
C LEU A 17 -3.50 31.89 33.27
N ARG A 18 -3.54 32.69 34.33
CA ARG A 18 -2.45 33.58 34.72
C ARG A 18 -1.94 33.16 36.09
N CYS A 19 -0.65 32.89 36.19
CA CYS A 19 -0.01 32.61 37.47
C CYS A 19 1.22 33.49 37.65
N ASP A 20 1.33 34.08 38.83
CA ASP A 20 2.33 35.10 39.15
C ASP A 20 3.61 34.48 39.75
N ALA A 21 3.71 33.14 39.76
CA ALA A 21 4.82 32.41 40.36
C ALA A 21 5.63 31.65 39.29
N ASP A 22 6.93 31.95 39.17
CA ASP A 22 7.88 31.30 38.25
C ASP A 22 7.85 29.76 38.22
N PRO A 23 7.63 29.04 39.34
CA PRO A 23 7.52 27.57 39.31
C PRO A 23 6.32 27.05 38.50
N PHE A 24 5.27 27.86 38.29
CA PHE A 24 4.11 27.47 37.50
C PHE A 24 4.47 27.27 36.03
N PHE A 25 5.34 28.11 35.47
CA PHE A 25 5.82 27.97 34.09
C PHE A 25 6.72 26.74 33.90
N ARG A 26 7.43 26.30 34.96
CA ARG A 26 8.18 25.03 34.92
C ARG A 26 7.28 23.79 34.78
N HIS A 27 6.01 23.91 35.12
CA HIS A 27 5.03 22.82 35.04
C HIS A 27 3.85 23.13 34.10
N ALA A 28 3.96 24.16 33.27
CA ALA A 28 2.87 24.62 32.39
C ALA A 28 2.36 23.51 31.47
N ASP A 29 3.24 22.65 30.97
CA ASP A 29 2.86 21.51 30.13
C ASP A 29 2.09 20.42 30.90
N ALA A 30 2.50 20.11 32.13
CA ALA A 30 1.80 19.14 32.97
C ALA A 30 0.39 19.64 33.37
N ILE A 31 0.25 20.94 33.62
CA ILE A 31 -1.03 21.58 33.92
C ILE A 31 -1.92 21.62 32.68
N ARG A 32 -1.35 21.94 31.51
CA ARG A 32 -2.05 21.85 30.21
C ARG A 32 -2.53 20.44 29.91
N GLN A 33 -1.74 19.42 30.24
CA GLN A 33 -2.12 18.01 30.10
C GLN A 33 -3.29 17.62 31.00
N LEU A 34 -3.27 18.03 32.27
CA LEU A 34 -4.37 17.84 33.23
C LEU A 34 -5.68 18.49 32.77
N LEU A 35 -5.62 19.72 32.25
CA LEU A 35 -6.80 20.49 31.86
C LEU A 35 -7.40 20.07 30.51
N THR A 36 -6.57 19.54 29.61
CA THR A 36 -7.04 19.02 28.31
C THR A 36 -7.46 17.55 28.37
N GLY A 37 -7.33 16.90 29.54
CA GLY A 37 -7.57 15.46 29.69
C GLY A 37 -6.60 14.59 28.91
N SER A 38 -5.52 15.18 28.38
CA SER A 38 -4.47 14.48 27.65
C SER A 38 -3.41 14.05 28.65
N THR A 39 -3.67 12.97 29.39
CA THR A 39 -2.58 12.24 30.05
C THR A 39 -1.55 11.92 28.97
N ALA A 40 -0.30 12.35 29.15
CA ALA A 40 0.80 11.84 28.36
C ALA A 40 0.74 10.31 28.51
N ALA A 41 0.28 9.63 27.47
CA ALA A 41 0.16 8.19 27.48
C ALA A 41 1.56 7.68 27.80
N LYS A 42 1.72 7.02 28.97
CA LYS A 42 2.86 6.13 29.17
C LYS A 42 2.94 5.30 27.91
N LEU A 43 4.05 5.42 27.19
CA LEU A 43 4.29 4.65 25.98
C LEU A 43 4.01 3.20 26.34
N ASP A 44 3.00 2.64 25.69
CA ASP A 44 2.67 1.25 25.84
C ASP A 44 3.91 0.45 25.38
N PRO A 45 4.57 -0.31 26.26
CA PRO A 45 5.80 -1.02 25.90
C PRO A 45 5.58 -1.97 24.72
N ASP A 46 4.39 -2.57 24.63
CA ASP A 46 4.01 -3.45 23.53
C ASP A 46 3.85 -2.67 22.22
N LEU A 47 3.39 -1.42 22.29
CA LEU A 47 3.31 -0.54 21.12
C LEU A 47 4.70 -0.16 20.61
N ARG A 48 5.64 0.12 21.52
CA ARG A 48 7.00 0.51 21.13
C ARG A 48 7.73 -0.64 20.45
N GLU A 49 7.69 -1.83 21.06
CA GLU A 49 8.26 -3.04 20.48
C GLU A 49 7.63 -3.35 19.10
N PHE A 50 6.30 -3.23 19.01
CA PHE A 50 5.60 -3.39 17.73
C PHE A 50 6.05 -2.35 16.69
N TRP A 51 6.22 -1.08 17.07
CA TRP A 51 6.64 -0.03 16.14
C TRP A 51 8.08 -0.17 15.69
N ASP A 52 8.97 -0.62 16.57
CA ASP A 52 10.37 -0.90 16.22
C ASP A 52 10.45 -2.06 15.21
N ARG A 53 9.60 -3.10 15.37
CA ARG A 53 9.45 -4.16 14.36
C ARG A 53 8.90 -3.64 13.03
N VAL A 54 7.91 -2.75 13.05
CA VAL A 54 7.38 -2.10 11.83
C VAL A 54 8.46 -1.29 11.13
N ASN A 55 9.27 -0.55 11.88
CA ASN A 55 10.35 0.28 11.32
C ASN A 55 11.52 -0.53 10.76
N ALA A 56 11.70 -1.76 11.22
CA ALA A 56 12.69 -2.71 10.70
C ALA A 56 12.26 -3.38 9.38
N VAL A 57 11.03 -3.15 8.89
CA VAL A 57 10.54 -3.73 7.63
C VAL A 57 11.20 -3.05 6.43
N GLU A 58 12.06 -3.77 5.71
CA GLU A 58 12.78 -3.28 4.52
C GLU A 58 11.86 -2.99 3.32
N ALA A 59 10.80 -3.80 3.13
CA ALA A 59 9.85 -3.69 2.03
C ALA A 59 8.46 -3.24 2.53
N PRO A 60 8.24 -1.92 2.70
CA PRO A 60 6.96 -1.42 3.22
C PRO A 60 5.81 -1.70 2.25
N LEU A 61 4.58 -1.76 2.79
CA LEU A 61 3.37 -2.04 2.00
C LEU A 61 3.27 -1.11 0.76
N PRO A 62 3.24 -1.68 -0.46
CA PRO A 62 3.38 -0.89 -1.67
C PRO A 62 2.14 -0.08 -2.01
N GLY A 63 2.36 1.04 -2.69
CA GLY A 63 1.30 1.93 -3.17
C GLY A 63 0.57 2.71 -2.08
N LEU A 64 1.07 2.73 -0.84
CA LEU A 64 0.51 3.47 0.28
C LEU A 64 1.43 4.61 0.71
N SER A 65 0.85 5.75 1.08
CA SER A 65 1.61 6.84 1.69
C SER A 65 2.06 6.46 3.10
N ALA A 66 3.10 7.12 3.63
CA ALA A 66 3.59 6.88 4.99
C ALA A 66 2.44 6.92 6.03
N ARG A 67 1.59 7.95 5.97
CA ARG A 67 0.43 8.08 6.86
C ARG A 67 -0.62 6.99 6.69
N ALA A 68 -0.80 6.47 5.47
CA ALA A 68 -1.73 5.36 5.23
C ALA A 68 -1.16 4.05 5.80
N ARG A 69 0.16 3.88 5.78
CA ARG A 69 0.84 2.75 6.45
C ARG A 69 0.73 2.85 7.97
N GLU A 70 0.99 4.03 8.53
CA GLU A 70 0.81 4.29 9.97
C GLU A 70 -0.60 3.94 10.44
N ALA A 71 -1.63 4.39 9.71
CA ALA A 71 -3.02 4.06 10.02
C ALA A 71 -3.31 2.54 9.95
N LEU A 72 -2.67 1.80 9.02
CA LEU A 72 -2.85 0.36 8.89
C LEU A 72 -2.14 -0.42 10.00
N TYR A 73 -0.88 -0.11 10.28
CA TYR A 73 -0.13 -0.75 11.36
C TYR A 73 -0.74 -0.42 12.73
N GLY A 74 -1.21 0.81 12.92
CA GLY A 74 -1.93 1.20 14.15
C GLY A 74 -3.26 0.46 14.28
N GLY A 75 -3.98 0.28 13.16
CA GLY A 75 -5.20 -0.54 13.12
C GLY A 75 -4.92 -2.01 13.45
N TYR A 76 -3.85 -2.57 12.89
CA TYR A 76 -3.40 -3.94 13.17
C TYR A 76 -3.04 -4.14 14.63
N TYR A 77 -2.27 -3.21 15.21
CA TYR A 77 -1.94 -3.24 16.62
C TYR A 77 -3.22 -3.25 17.47
N LEU A 78 -4.16 -2.34 17.20
CA LEU A 78 -5.42 -2.27 17.93
C LEU A 78 -6.24 -3.57 17.83
N THR A 79 -6.37 -4.15 16.63
CA THR A 79 -7.25 -5.30 16.45
C THR A 79 -6.60 -6.64 16.81
N CYS A 80 -5.33 -6.82 16.42
CA CYS A 80 -4.65 -8.11 16.50
C CYS A 80 -3.77 -8.25 17.75
N VAL A 81 -3.22 -7.15 18.26
CA VAL A 81 -2.41 -7.16 19.50
C VAL A 81 -3.27 -6.81 20.71
N ARG A 82 -4.09 -5.76 20.60
CA ARG A 82 -4.95 -5.28 21.71
C ARG A 82 -6.36 -5.88 21.72
N GLY A 83 -6.73 -6.67 20.71
CA GLY A 83 -8.01 -7.40 20.67
C GLY A 83 -9.25 -6.56 20.38
N PHE A 84 -9.11 -5.35 19.82
CA PHE A 84 -10.25 -4.54 19.44
C PHE A 84 -10.98 -5.18 18.24
N GLU A 85 -12.31 -5.25 18.29
CA GLU A 85 -13.08 -5.75 17.14
C GLU A 85 -13.07 -4.77 15.95
N THR A 86 -13.09 -3.48 16.25
CA THR A 86 -13.03 -2.38 15.28
C THR A 86 -12.23 -1.22 15.86
N PHE A 87 -11.79 -0.30 15.01
CA PHE A 87 -11.15 0.95 15.42
C PHE A 87 -11.68 2.14 14.64
N GLY A 88 -11.59 3.32 15.24
CA GLY A 88 -11.89 4.61 14.63
C GLY A 88 -10.67 5.51 14.56
N ARG A 89 -10.87 6.70 13.99
CA ARG A 89 -9.85 7.75 13.95
C ARG A 89 -9.32 8.10 15.35
N GLU A 90 -10.21 8.23 16.32
CA GLU A 90 -9.84 8.65 17.67
C GLU A 90 -9.00 7.61 18.40
N ASP A 91 -9.25 6.31 18.17
CA ASP A 91 -8.43 5.24 18.72
C ASP A 91 -7.03 5.27 18.13
N LEU A 92 -6.90 5.50 16.82
CA LEU A 92 -5.62 5.65 16.14
C LEU A 92 -4.88 6.90 16.62
N ASP A 93 -5.54 8.04 16.70
CA ASP A 93 -4.95 9.29 17.17
C ASP A 93 -4.44 9.11 18.61
N ARG A 94 -5.18 8.42 19.48
CA ARG A 94 -4.75 8.14 20.86
C ARG A 94 -3.57 7.17 20.91
N THR A 95 -3.62 6.10 20.13
CA THR A 95 -2.57 5.08 20.09
C THR A 95 -1.25 5.66 19.58
N LEU A 96 -1.33 6.39 18.46
CA LEU A 96 -0.17 6.93 17.75
C LEU A 96 0.34 8.26 18.33
N ALA A 97 -0.43 8.94 19.19
CA ALA A 97 0.00 10.17 19.86
C ALA A 97 1.32 9.99 20.63
N SER A 98 1.52 8.80 21.21
CA SER A 98 2.71 8.47 22.00
C SER A 98 3.99 8.29 21.17
N LEU A 99 3.85 8.15 19.84
CA LEU A 99 4.95 7.90 18.90
C LEU A 99 5.39 9.15 18.13
N ALA A 100 4.97 10.34 18.56
CA ALA A 100 5.14 11.61 17.81
C ALA A 100 4.61 11.53 16.37
N SER A 101 3.64 10.65 16.13
CA SER A 101 3.03 10.46 14.82
C SER A 101 2.10 11.62 14.48
N ASN A 102 1.99 11.93 13.19
CA ASN A 102 1.02 12.90 12.71
C ASN A 102 -0.41 12.38 12.89
N ARG A 103 -1.37 13.30 13.14
CA ARG A 103 -2.80 12.98 13.23
C ARG A 103 -3.30 12.24 12.00
N ILE A 104 -4.04 11.15 12.22
CA ILE A 104 -4.68 10.40 11.14
C ILE A 104 -5.99 11.10 10.78
N THR A 105 -6.16 11.47 9.52
CA THR A 105 -7.40 12.11 9.06
C THR A 105 -8.43 11.07 8.65
N SER A 106 -9.72 11.39 8.78
CA SER A 106 -10.82 10.54 8.32
C SER A 106 -10.71 10.21 6.82
N GLY A 107 -10.10 11.10 6.02
CA GLY A 107 -9.85 10.88 4.59
C GLY A 107 -8.90 9.71 4.31
N ILE A 108 -7.90 9.48 5.17
CA ILE A 108 -6.97 8.36 5.06
C ILE A 108 -7.73 7.03 5.25
N LEU A 109 -8.54 6.94 6.31
CA LEU A 109 -9.35 5.73 6.58
C LEU A 109 -10.35 5.45 5.46
N ALA A 110 -11.02 6.49 4.95
CA ALA A 110 -11.92 6.37 3.81
C ALA A 110 -11.18 5.94 2.53
N SER A 111 -9.95 6.42 2.30
CA SER A 111 -9.12 6.00 1.19
C SER A 111 -8.68 4.54 1.31
N LEU A 112 -8.27 4.10 2.50
CA LEU A 112 -7.88 2.72 2.77
C LEU A 112 -9.06 1.75 2.59
N ALA A 113 -10.26 2.15 3.03
CA ALA A 113 -11.47 1.37 2.81
C ALA A 113 -11.82 1.23 1.31
N ARG A 114 -11.74 2.32 0.54
CA ARG A 114 -11.94 2.28 -0.93
C ARG A 114 -10.94 1.38 -1.66
N ARG A 115 -9.74 1.24 -1.11
CA ARG A 115 -8.66 0.39 -1.63
C ARG A 115 -8.64 -1.00 -1.02
N THR A 116 -9.75 -1.40 -0.39
CA THR A 116 -10.00 -2.73 0.20
C THR A 116 -8.99 -3.17 1.27
N TRP A 117 -8.27 -2.22 1.87
CA TRP A 117 -7.41 -2.49 3.02
C TRP A 117 -8.21 -2.52 4.33
N LEU A 118 -9.29 -1.74 4.38
CA LEU A 118 -10.21 -1.69 5.52
C LEU A 118 -11.61 -2.05 5.08
N GLU A 119 -12.36 -2.67 5.98
CA GLU A 119 -13.79 -2.88 5.87
C GLU A 119 -14.49 -1.94 6.84
N ARG A 120 -15.57 -1.32 6.39
CA ARG A 120 -16.35 -0.40 7.22
C ARG A 120 -17.37 -1.21 8.03
N ALA A 121 -17.16 -1.31 9.33
CA ALA A 121 -18.04 -2.06 10.23
C ALA A 121 -19.24 -1.20 10.68
N ALA A 122 -19.01 0.09 10.95
CA ALA A 122 -20.06 1.05 11.28
C ALA A 122 -19.67 2.46 10.83
N ARG A 123 -20.52 3.46 11.09
CA ARG A 123 -20.19 4.86 10.78
C ARG A 123 -18.95 5.30 11.57
N GLY A 124 -17.82 5.51 10.88
CA GLY A 124 -16.56 5.94 11.50
C GLY A 124 -15.76 4.82 12.17
N ARG A 125 -16.21 3.56 12.06
CA ARG A 125 -15.54 2.37 12.60
C ARG A 125 -15.10 1.45 11.47
N TYR A 126 -13.88 0.96 11.56
CA TYR A 126 -13.24 0.13 10.55
C TYR A 126 -12.65 -1.12 11.19
N ARG A 127 -12.53 -2.18 10.39
CA ARG A 127 -11.71 -3.35 10.70
C ARG A 127 -10.75 -3.58 9.54
N LEU A 128 -9.64 -4.26 9.80
CA LEU A 128 -8.78 -4.73 8.71
C LEU A 128 -9.54 -5.73 7.85
N SER A 129 -9.36 -5.66 6.52
CA SER A 129 -9.78 -6.75 5.65
C SER A 129 -8.88 -7.97 5.89
N ALA A 130 -9.38 -9.17 5.61
CA ALA A 130 -8.59 -10.41 5.73
C ALA A 130 -7.28 -10.31 4.92
N GLN A 131 -7.35 -9.80 3.69
CA GLN A 131 -6.18 -9.60 2.83
C GLN A 131 -5.20 -8.56 3.39
N ALA A 132 -5.68 -7.49 4.02
CA ALA A 132 -4.80 -6.51 4.65
C ALA A 132 -4.05 -7.11 5.83
N ARG A 133 -4.75 -7.93 6.63
CA ARG A 133 -4.17 -8.63 7.77
C ARG A 133 -3.04 -9.58 7.32
N GLU A 134 -3.31 -10.43 6.34
CA GLU A 134 -2.31 -11.36 5.78
C GLU A 134 -1.06 -10.62 5.25
N ARG A 135 -1.26 -9.49 4.55
CA ARG A 135 -0.14 -8.70 4.02
C ARG A 135 0.70 -8.03 5.10
N ILE A 136 0.05 -7.55 6.16
CA ILE A 136 0.74 -6.96 7.30
C ILE A 136 1.52 -8.05 8.05
N GLU A 137 0.91 -9.21 8.28
CA GLU A 137 1.56 -10.36 8.92
C GLU A 137 2.76 -10.87 8.11
N ALA A 138 2.63 -10.99 6.78
CA ALA A 138 3.74 -11.32 5.89
C ALA A 138 4.87 -10.28 5.97
N ALA A 139 4.55 -8.99 5.95
CA ALA A 139 5.54 -7.92 6.07
C ALA A 139 6.26 -7.92 7.43
N LEU A 140 5.56 -8.25 8.52
CA LEU A 140 6.11 -8.23 9.88
C LEU A 140 6.82 -9.53 10.30
N SER A 141 6.57 -10.63 9.60
CA SER A 141 7.22 -11.93 9.86
C SER A 141 8.49 -12.12 9.04
N GLY A 142 8.78 -11.23 8.08
CA GLY A 142 9.85 -11.42 7.11
C GLY A 142 9.66 -12.66 6.23
N GLY A 143 8.49 -13.31 6.29
CA GLY A 143 8.15 -14.42 5.43
C GLY A 143 8.01 -13.95 3.99
N GLU A 144 8.41 -14.81 3.03
CA GLU A 144 8.29 -14.56 1.60
C GLU A 144 6.97 -13.85 1.30
N GLN A 145 7.09 -12.57 0.95
CA GLN A 145 5.98 -11.73 0.57
C GLN A 145 5.21 -12.48 -0.51
N ALA A 146 3.93 -12.77 -0.28
CA ALA A 146 3.04 -13.08 -1.39
C ALA A 146 3.17 -11.90 -2.34
N ASP A 147 3.79 -12.15 -3.50
CA ASP A 147 4.32 -11.11 -4.38
C ASP A 147 3.34 -9.94 -4.47
N PRO A 148 3.78 -8.70 -4.18
CA PRO A 148 2.90 -7.56 -4.24
C PRO A 148 2.21 -7.56 -5.60
N LEU A 149 0.87 -7.46 -5.59
CA LEU A 149 0.10 -7.46 -6.83
C LEU A 149 0.75 -6.46 -7.80
N PRO A 150 1.09 -6.88 -9.02
CA PRO A 150 1.84 -6.07 -9.96
C PRO A 150 1.12 -4.73 -10.18
N ASP A 151 1.87 -3.62 -10.22
CA ASP A 151 1.29 -2.31 -10.53
C ASP A 151 0.85 -2.27 -12.01
N LEU A 152 -0.43 -2.55 -12.23
CA LEU A 152 -1.04 -2.57 -13.56
C LEU A 152 -1.52 -1.18 -14.02
N SER A 153 -1.31 -0.12 -13.25
CA SER A 153 -1.87 1.21 -13.56
C SER A 153 -1.44 1.74 -14.93
N ARG A 154 -0.27 1.32 -15.42
CA ARG A 154 0.33 1.76 -16.69
C ARG A 154 0.15 0.77 -17.84
N LEU A 155 -0.32 -0.44 -17.55
CA LEU A 155 -0.48 -1.51 -18.53
C LEU A 155 -1.38 -1.08 -19.71
N GLY A 156 -2.45 -0.34 -19.43
CA GLY A 156 -3.37 0.12 -20.48
C GLY A 156 -2.82 1.22 -21.36
N ALA A 157 -1.89 2.04 -20.88
CA ALA A 157 -1.18 2.99 -21.72
C ALA A 157 -0.14 2.26 -22.59
N TYR A 158 0.60 1.33 -21.98
CA TYR A 158 1.61 0.51 -22.65
C TYR A 158 1.02 -0.32 -23.81
N LEU A 159 -0.05 -1.07 -23.56
CA LEU A 159 -0.69 -1.90 -24.59
C LEU A 159 -1.36 -1.08 -25.71
N ARG A 160 -1.71 0.19 -25.48
CA ARG A 160 -2.20 1.07 -26.55
C ARG A 160 -1.09 1.57 -27.46
N GLN A 161 0.16 1.62 -26.98
CA GLN A 161 1.32 2.03 -27.76
C GLN A 161 1.87 0.89 -28.63
N VAL A 162 1.61 -0.37 -28.26
CA VAL A 162 2.03 -1.54 -29.02
C VAL A 162 0.84 -2.09 -29.82
N PRO A 163 0.79 -1.96 -31.16
CA PRO A 163 -0.31 -2.50 -31.95
C PRO A 163 -0.30 -4.03 -31.87
N THR A 164 -1.32 -4.60 -31.25
CA THR A 164 -1.42 -6.04 -31.03
C THR A 164 -2.41 -6.68 -32.01
N GLY A 165 -2.06 -6.71 -33.29
CA GLY A 165 -2.91 -7.29 -34.34
C GLY A 165 -3.12 -8.82 -34.23
N ARG A 166 -2.39 -9.50 -33.34
CA ARG A 166 -2.50 -10.96 -33.13
C ARG A 166 -2.58 -11.29 -31.64
N LYS A 167 -3.55 -12.12 -31.23
CA LYS A 167 -3.82 -12.51 -29.84
C LYS A 167 -2.59 -13.03 -29.09
N TRP A 168 -1.77 -13.85 -29.75
CA TRP A 168 -0.56 -14.42 -29.15
C TRP A 168 0.52 -13.36 -28.87
N ARG A 169 0.60 -12.32 -29.72
CA ARG A 169 1.54 -11.20 -29.55
C ARG A 169 1.10 -10.31 -28.39
N THR A 170 -0.20 -10.04 -28.24
CA THR A 170 -0.75 -9.34 -27.06
C THR A 170 -0.34 -10.02 -25.76
N VAL A 171 -0.40 -11.35 -25.73
CA VAL A 171 0.00 -12.13 -24.56
C VAL A 171 1.48 -11.99 -24.28
N LEU A 172 2.36 -12.14 -25.28
CA LEU A 172 3.81 -11.98 -25.07
C LEU A 172 4.17 -10.58 -24.59
N VAL A 173 3.59 -9.54 -25.17
CA VAL A 173 3.79 -8.13 -24.76
C VAL A 173 3.32 -7.89 -23.32
N LEU A 174 2.19 -8.50 -22.92
CA LEU A 174 1.71 -8.44 -21.53
C LEU A 174 2.68 -9.13 -20.57
N ILE A 175 3.15 -10.33 -20.90
CA ILE A 175 4.08 -11.09 -20.05
C ILE A 175 5.41 -10.35 -19.93
N HIS A 176 5.90 -9.79 -21.04
CA HIS A 176 7.08 -8.92 -21.05
C HIS A 176 6.91 -7.69 -20.16
N PHE A 177 5.75 -7.02 -20.23
CA PHE A 177 5.45 -5.90 -19.34
C PHE A 177 5.47 -6.31 -17.86
N LEU A 178 4.80 -7.41 -17.52
CA LEU A 178 4.73 -7.93 -16.16
C LEU A 178 6.13 -8.29 -15.63
N ARG A 179 6.99 -8.87 -16.48
CA ARG A 179 8.38 -9.18 -16.13
C ARG A 179 9.23 -7.92 -15.95
N GLU A 180 9.32 -7.08 -16.98
CA GLU A 180 10.27 -5.96 -17.03
C GLU A 180 9.86 -4.75 -16.15
N HIS A 181 8.57 -4.55 -15.92
CA HIS A 181 8.06 -3.37 -15.21
C HIS A 181 7.29 -3.70 -13.94
N CYS A 182 6.95 -4.97 -13.68
CA CYS A 182 6.29 -5.39 -12.46
C CYS A 182 7.02 -6.48 -11.68
N GLY A 183 8.17 -6.97 -12.16
CA GLY A 183 8.97 -8.00 -11.48
C GLY A 183 8.34 -9.39 -11.46
N VAL A 184 7.33 -9.66 -12.28
CA VAL A 184 6.63 -10.95 -12.32
C VAL A 184 7.32 -11.87 -13.33
N GLU A 185 8.09 -12.84 -12.83
CA GLU A 185 8.81 -13.79 -13.69
C GLU A 185 7.92 -14.88 -14.27
N GLU A 186 6.93 -15.34 -13.50
CA GLU A 186 5.99 -16.40 -13.88
C GLU A 186 4.55 -15.91 -13.89
N VAL A 187 3.82 -16.30 -14.93
CA VAL A 187 2.42 -15.92 -15.12
C VAL A 187 1.55 -17.16 -15.24
N ASP A 188 0.35 -17.09 -14.67
CA ASP A 188 -0.70 -18.07 -14.91
C ASP A 188 -1.84 -17.47 -15.76
N GLN A 189 -2.73 -18.36 -16.23
CA GLN A 189 -3.88 -17.97 -17.03
C GLN A 189 -4.84 -17.02 -16.29
N HIS A 190 -4.95 -17.14 -14.96
CA HIS A 190 -5.84 -16.32 -14.16
C HIS A 190 -5.31 -14.89 -14.07
N LEU A 191 -4.03 -14.69 -13.78
CA LEU A 191 -3.35 -13.39 -13.75
C LEU A 191 -3.48 -12.66 -15.08
N ILE A 192 -3.25 -13.37 -16.19
CA ILE A 192 -3.42 -12.81 -17.53
C ILE A 192 -4.88 -12.43 -17.79
N GLY A 193 -5.82 -13.30 -17.41
CA GLY A 193 -7.25 -13.02 -17.49
C GLY A 193 -7.66 -11.78 -16.69
N SER A 194 -7.16 -11.64 -15.46
CA SER A 194 -7.40 -10.50 -14.58
C SER A 194 -6.81 -9.20 -15.12
N CYS A 195 -5.63 -9.25 -15.75
CA CYS A 195 -5.04 -8.09 -16.43
C CYS A 195 -5.99 -7.58 -17.52
N PHE A 196 -6.48 -8.46 -18.40
CA PHE A 196 -7.42 -8.06 -19.46
C PHE A 196 -8.78 -7.58 -18.94
N GLN A 197 -9.28 -8.12 -17.82
CA GLN A 197 -10.52 -7.63 -17.19
C GLN A 197 -10.38 -6.20 -16.65
N ARG A 198 -9.18 -5.80 -16.21
CA ARG A 198 -8.91 -4.45 -15.69
C ARG A 198 -8.68 -3.42 -16.80
N LEU A 199 -8.39 -3.86 -18.02
CA LEU A 199 -8.13 -3.00 -19.18
C LEU A 199 -9.44 -2.63 -19.89
N ARG A 200 -9.95 -1.42 -19.65
CA ARG A 200 -11.09 -0.90 -20.41
C ARG A 200 -10.69 -0.63 -21.87
N GLY A 201 -11.48 -1.13 -22.82
CA GLY A 201 -11.34 -0.83 -24.26
C GLY A 201 -10.32 -1.67 -25.03
N VAL A 202 -9.70 -2.69 -24.41
CA VAL A 202 -8.84 -3.66 -25.10
C VAL A 202 -9.63 -4.96 -25.31
N ALA A 203 -9.76 -5.41 -26.56
CA ALA A 203 -10.44 -6.66 -26.85
C ALA A 203 -9.73 -7.81 -26.09
N LYS A 204 -10.47 -8.47 -25.19
CA LYS A 204 -9.96 -9.63 -24.46
C LYS A 204 -9.50 -10.66 -25.49
N PRO A 205 -8.22 -11.08 -25.51
CA PRO A 205 -7.90 -12.30 -26.21
C PRO A 205 -8.72 -13.38 -25.50
N GLY A 206 -9.66 -14.01 -26.23
CA GLY A 206 -10.41 -15.17 -25.72
C GLY A 206 -9.42 -16.03 -24.92
N GLY A 207 -9.71 -16.19 -23.62
CA GLY A 207 -8.68 -16.38 -22.59
C GLY A 207 -7.67 -17.44 -23.04
N LEU A 208 -6.38 -17.25 -22.72
CA LEU A 208 -5.28 -18.16 -23.08
C LEU A 208 -5.79 -19.59 -23.07
N SER A 209 -6.19 -20.11 -24.23
CA SER A 209 -6.66 -21.48 -24.27
C SER A 209 -5.43 -22.30 -23.92
N SER A 210 -5.62 -23.42 -23.24
CA SER A 210 -4.54 -24.40 -23.05
C SER A 210 -3.79 -24.62 -24.38
N LEU A 211 -4.50 -24.55 -25.51
CA LEU A 211 -3.97 -24.59 -26.88
C LEU A 211 -3.08 -23.40 -27.26
N LEU A 212 -3.41 -22.16 -26.90
CA LEU A 212 -2.58 -20.98 -27.23
C LEU A 212 -1.29 -20.94 -26.39
N SER A 213 -1.37 -21.28 -25.09
CA SER A 213 -0.18 -21.41 -24.24
C SER A 213 0.67 -22.61 -24.65
N GLN A 214 0.06 -23.75 -24.99
CA GLN A 214 0.78 -24.91 -25.51
C GLN A 214 1.37 -24.64 -26.89
N GLY A 215 0.72 -23.89 -27.77
CA GLY A 215 1.26 -23.51 -29.07
C GLY A 215 2.46 -22.57 -28.94
N LEU A 216 2.38 -21.56 -28.07
CA LEU A 216 3.50 -20.67 -27.80
C LEU A 216 4.69 -21.38 -27.14
N CYS A 217 4.42 -22.37 -26.29
CA CYS A 217 5.44 -23.14 -25.60
C CYS A 217 6.04 -24.25 -26.48
N LYS A 218 5.22 -25.10 -27.10
CA LYS A 218 5.66 -26.28 -27.86
C LYS A 218 5.99 -26.00 -29.33
N GLN A 219 5.25 -25.11 -30.01
CA GLN A 219 5.43 -24.91 -31.45
C GLN A 219 6.33 -23.73 -31.79
N ARG A 220 6.38 -22.71 -30.92
CA ARG A 220 7.16 -21.49 -31.20
C ARG A 220 8.33 -21.26 -30.26
N GLY A 221 8.41 -21.99 -29.14
CA GLY A 221 9.47 -21.81 -28.14
C GLY A 221 9.53 -20.39 -27.55
N LEU A 222 8.42 -19.64 -27.57
CA LEU A 222 8.37 -18.25 -27.07
C LEU A 222 7.97 -18.17 -25.59
N LEU A 223 7.43 -19.26 -25.05
CA LEU A 223 7.15 -19.45 -23.64
C LEU A 223 7.80 -20.74 -23.14
N GLU A 224 8.21 -20.75 -21.88
CA GLU A 224 8.66 -21.94 -21.17
C GLU A 224 7.69 -22.28 -20.04
N ARG A 225 7.68 -23.54 -19.62
CA ARG A 225 6.93 -23.95 -18.43
C ARG A 225 7.60 -23.37 -17.18
N GLY A 226 6.81 -22.78 -16.29
CA GLY A 226 7.27 -22.29 -15.00
C GLY A 226 7.36 -23.40 -13.95
N SER A 227 7.59 -22.98 -12.71
CA SER A 227 7.78 -23.80 -11.51
C SER A 227 6.61 -24.74 -11.21
N ARG A 228 5.38 -24.35 -11.56
CA ARG A 228 4.14 -25.09 -11.29
C ARG A 228 3.32 -25.32 -12.54
N ARG A 229 2.49 -26.37 -12.51
CA ARG A 229 1.55 -26.69 -13.60
C ARG A 229 0.65 -25.48 -13.89
N GLY A 230 0.64 -25.05 -15.15
CA GLY A 230 -0.18 -23.92 -15.61
C GLY A 230 0.49 -22.55 -15.46
N ARG A 231 1.72 -22.48 -14.95
CA ARG A 231 2.56 -21.29 -14.99
C ARG A 231 3.50 -21.31 -16.19
N TYR A 232 3.75 -20.13 -16.74
CA TYR A 232 4.61 -19.93 -17.90
C TYR A 232 5.55 -18.75 -17.66
N ARG A 233 6.74 -18.81 -18.25
CA ARG A 233 7.70 -17.70 -18.30
C ARG A 233 8.03 -17.35 -19.75
N LEU A 234 8.43 -16.11 -19.99
CA LEU A 234 8.88 -15.71 -21.32
C LEU A 234 10.20 -16.42 -21.65
N ALA A 235 10.22 -17.19 -22.74
CA ALA A 235 11.44 -17.85 -23.18
C ALA A 235 12.44 -16.83 -23.73
N GLN A 236 13.72 -17.19 -23.81
CA GLN A 236 14.75 -16.32 -24.37
C GLN A 236 14.44 -15.86 -25.80
N ALA A 237 14.01 -16.79 -26.67
CA ALA A 237 13.60 -16.47 -28.04
C ALA A 237 12.38 -15.52 -28.10
N GLY A 238 11.46 -15.63 -27.12
CA GLY A 238 10.33 -14.71 -26.98
C GLY A 238 10.74 -13.31 -26.54
N LEU A 239 11.75 -13.23 -25.67
CA LEU A 239 12.32 -11.98 -25.18
C LEU A 239 13.05 -11.23 -26.30
N GLU A 240 13.89 -11.94 -27.06
CA GLU A 240 14.64 -11.39 -28.19
C GLU A 240 13.68 -10.86 -29.26
N LEU A 241 12.66 -11.63 -29.62
CA LEU A 241 11.63 -11.22 -30.56
C LEU A 241 10.95 -9.89 -30.17
N LEU A 242 10.73 -9.66 -28.87
CA LEU A 242 10.12 -8.43 -28.39
C LEU A 242 11.12 -7.27 -28.28
N ARG A 243 12.39 -7.55 -27.95
CA ARG A 243 13.44 -6.52 -27.86
C ARG A 243 13.85 -5.96 -29.21
N GLU A 244 13.84 -6.79 -30.24
CA GLU A 244 14.08 -6.37 -31.64
C GLU A 244 12.92 -5.56 -32.22
N ASP A 245 11.75 -5.62 -31.58
CA ASP A 245 10.58 -4.89 -32.02
C ASP A 245 10.67 -3.40 -31.64
N SER A 246 10.94 -2.56 -32.64
CA SER A 246 11.08 -1.12 -32.46
C SER A 246 9.88 -0.44 -31.79
N VAL A 247 8.68 -1.01 -31.88
CA VAL A 247 7.48 -0.43 -31.26
C VAL A 247 7.42 -0.78 -29.77
N VAL A 248 7.77 -2.02 -29.41
CA VAL A 248 7.90 -2.44 -28.01
C VAL A 248 9.03 -1.68 -27.32
N ALA A 249 10.19 -1.56 -27.97
CA ALA A 249 11.32 -0.80 -27.45
C ALA A 249 10.99 0.69 -27.20
N LYS A 250 10.23 1.33 -28.11
CA LYS A 250 9.75 2.71 -27.92
C LYS A 250 8.79 2.83 -26.74
N ALA A 251 7.86 1.88 -26.60
CA ALA A 251 6.92 1.85 -25.47
C ALA A 251 7.64 1.65 -24.13
N ASP A 252 8.65 0.76 -24.08
CA ASP A 252 9.49 0.53 -22.91
C ASP A 252 10.28 1.79 -22.52
N SER A 253 10.89 2.46 -23.50
CA SER A 253 11.64 3.71 -23.28
C SER A 253 10.74 4.83 -22.75
N ALA A 254 9.54 5.01 -23.33
CA ALA A 254 8.58 6.00 -22.89
C ALA A 254 8.13 5.76 -21.43
N LEU A 255 7.87 4.50 -21.09
CA LEU A 255 7.45 4.10 -19.76
C LEU A 255 8.56 4.32 -18.72
N ARG A 256 9.79 3.89 -19.01
CA ARG A 256 10.96 4.11 -18.13
C ARG A 256 11.24 5.60 -17.90
N THR A 257 11.07 6.42 -18.94
CA THR A 257 11.21 7.89 -18.82
C THR A 257 10.15 8.49 -17.91
N GLN A 258 8.90 8.03 -18.00
CA GLN A 258 7.82 8.48 -17.11
C GLN A 258 8.03 8.04 -15.66
N ILE A 259 8.49 6.81 -15.43
CA ILE A 259 8.86 6.32 -14.08
C ILE A 259 9.95 7.22 -13.49
N SER A 260 11.00 7.49 -14.26
CA SER A 260 12.16 8.30 -13.83
C SER A 260 11.80 9.75 -13.51
N ARG A 261 10.91 10.38 -14.30
CA ARG A 261 10.45 11.76 -14.04
C ARG A 261 9.64 11.86 -12.75
N MET A 262 8.76 10.89 -12.48
CA MET A 262 7.94 10.88 -11.27
C MET A 262 8.78 10.68 -10.01
N ALA A 263 9.81 9.85 -10.07
CA ALA A 263 10.74 9.61 -8.96
C ALA A 263 11.57 10.85 -8.58
N ARG A 264 11.68 11.86 -9.47
CA ARG A 264 12.39 13.12 -9.21
C ARG A 264 11.48 14.23 -8.68
N THR A 265 10.17 14.06 -8.74
CA THR A 265 9.16 15.06 -8.34
C THR A 265 8.42 14.72 -7.04
N GLY A 266 8.72 13.58 -6.43
CA GLY A 266 8.18 13.16 -5.13
C GLY A 266 9.25 13.14 -4.06
#